data_AF-A0A8S3AML9-F1
#
_entry.id   AF-A0A8S3AML9-F1
#
_cell.length_a   1.000
_cell.length_b   1.000
_cell.length_c   1.000
_cell.angle_alpha   90.00
_cell.angle_beta   90.00
_cell.angle_gamma   90.00
#
_symmetry.space_group_name_H-M   'P 1'
#
loop_
_entity.id
_entity.type
_entity.pdbx_description
1 polymer ?
#
loop_
_entity_poly.entity_id
_entity_poly.type
_entity_poly.pdbx_seq_one_letter_code
_entity_poly.pdbx_strand_id
1 'polypeptide(L)' 'MEEVGFDMKERAFEDQYLERDVNGQLIRLYIVKHVSLDTNFAPKTKNEIK' A
#
# COMPACT_ATOMS: atom_id res chain seq x y z
N MET A 1 -6.04 -3.50 3.85
CA MET A 1 -6.32 -4.96 3.90
C MET A 1 -6.97 -5.48 2.61
N GLU A 2 -7.64 -4.62 1.82
CA GLU A 2 -8.39 -5.05 0.63
C GLU A 2 -7.56 -5.25 -0.66
N GLU A 3 -6.49 -4.48 -0.91
CA GLU A 3 -5.79 -4.58 -2.22
C GLU A 3 -4.71 -5.67 -2.33
N VAL A 4 -3.99 -6.01 -1.27
CA VAL A 4 -2.82 -6.93 -1.36
C VAL A 4 -2.89 -8.14 -0.43
N GLY A 5 -4.00 -8.29 0.31
CA GLY A 5 -4.14 -9.39 1.28
C GLY A 5 -3.12 -9.38 2.43
N PHE A 6 -2.23 -8.38 2.47
CA PHE A 6 -1.20 -8.18 3.47
C PHE A 6 -1.69 -7.19 4.54
N ASP A 7 -1.52 -7.55 5.81
CA ASP A 7 -1.85 -6.65 6.92
C ASP A 7 -0.72 -5.62 7.11
N MET A 8 -0.89 -4.46 6.47
CA MET A 8 0.05 -3.35 6.55
C MET A 8 -0.01 -2.62 7.89
N LYS A 9 -1.04 -2.85 8.73
CA LYS A 9 -1.22 -2.09 9.98
C LYS A 9 -0.06 -2.29 10.97
N GLU A 10 0.60 -3.43 10.97
CA GLU A 10 1.73 -3.69 11.86
C GLU A 10 3.08 -3.15 11.36
N ARG A 11 3.17 -2.72 10.08
CA ARG A 11 4.45 -2.34 9.44
C ARG A 11 4.44 -0.99 8.74
N ALA A 12 3.29 -0.37 8.56
CA ALA A 12 3.19 1.01 8.11
C ALA A 12 3.63 1.91 9.26
N PHE A 13 4.87 2.36 9.20
CA PHE A 13 5.38 3.41 10.08
C PHE A 13 4.59 4.69 9.78
N GLU A 14 3.71 5.10 10.70
CA GLU A 14 2.82 6.27 10.52
C GLU A 14 3.58 7.58 10.25
N ASP A 15 4.86 7.63 10.63
CA ASP A 15 5.79 8.74 10.42
C ASP A 15 6.58 8.66 9.10
N GLN A 16 6.49 7.56 8.35
CA GLN A 16 7.18 7.36 7.08
C GLN A 16 6.20 7.31 5.92
N TYR A 17 5.86 8.51 5.43
CA TYR A 17 5.03 8.68 4.24
C TYR A 17 5.56 9.78 3.34
N LEU A 18 5.18 9.72 2.07
CA LEU A 18 5.29 10.81 1.12
C LEU A 18 3.91 11.41 0.92
N GLU A 19 3.77 12.71 1.16
CA GLU A 19 2.53 13.45 0.89
C GLU A 19 2.75 14.46 -0.23
N ARG A 20 1.81 14.50 -1.18
CA ARG A 20 1.82 15.42 -2.30
C ARG A 20 0.40 15.83 -2.64
N ASP A 21 0.21 17.11 -2.91
CA ASP A 21 -0.97 17.60 -3.62
C ASP A 21 -0.73 17.43 -5.12
N VAL A 22 -1.60 16.67 -5.78
CA VAL A 22 -1.58 16.48 -7.22
C VAL A 22 -2.97 16.82 -7.75
N ASN A 23 -3.07 17.85 -8.58
CA ASN A 23 -4.32 18.30 -9.17
C ASN A 23 -5.42 18.62 -8.14
N GLY A 24 -5.07 19.11 -6.95
CA GLY A 24 -6.02 19.43 -5.88
C GLY A 24 -6.48 18.20 -5.09
N GLN A 25 -5.87 17.03 -5.33
CA GLN A 25 -6.06 15.83 -4.54
C GLN A 25 -4.83 15.62 -3.65
N LEU A 26 -5.06 15.55 -2.34
CA LEU A 26 -4.01 15.21 -1.38
C LEU A 26 -3.76 13.69 -1.43
N ILE A 27 -2.60 13.30 -1.94
CA ILE A 27 -2.16 11.92 -2.03
C ILE A 27 -1.14 11.66 -0.92
N ARG A 28 -1.35 10.59 -0.15
CA ARG A 28 -0.44 10.12 0.90
C ARG A 28 -0.03 8.67 0.63
N LEU A 29 1.26 8.44 0.40
CA LEU A 29 1.85 7.12 0.15
C LEU A 29 2.68 6.70 1.35
N TYR A 30 2.35 5.58 1.98
CA TYR A 30 3.10 5.04 3.12
C TYR A 30 4.28 4.18 2.64
N ILE A 31 5.44 4.35 3.27
CA ILE A 31 6.63 3.56 2.98
C ILE A 31 6.62 2.33 3.89
N VAL A 32 6.36 1.16 3.31
CA VAL A 32 6.43 -0.12 4.03
C VAL A 32 7.76 -0.80 3.72
N LYS A 33 8.60 -0.97 4.76
CA LYS A 33 9.90 -1.65 4.65
C LYS A 33 9.78 -3.12 5.08
N HIS A 34 10.73 -3.95 4.66
CA HIS A 34 10.81 -5.37 5.05
C HIS A 34 9.62 -6.23 4.63
N VAL A 35 9.01 -5.93 3.49
CA VAL A 35 8.06 -6.87 2.88
C VAL A 35 8.85 -8.05 2.32
N SER A 36 8.47 -9.27 2.71
CA SER A 36 9.14 -10.48 2.21
C SER A 36 8.96 -10.61 0.71
N LEU A 37 9.99 -11.04 -0.01
CA LEU A 37 9.89 -11.35 -1.44
C LEU A 37 8.98 -12.57 -1.69
N ASP A 38 8.81 -13.43 -0.69
CA ASP A 38 7.90 -14.58 -0.73
C ASP A 38 6.44 -14.18 -0.44
N THR A 39 6.18 -12.89 -0.20
CA THR A 39 4.81 -12.40 0.02
C THR A 39 4.04 -12.59 -1.28
N ASN A 40 3.02 -13.46 -1.25
CA ASN A 40 2.14 -13.63 -2.39
C ASN A 40 1.19 -12.43 -2.48
N PHE A 41 1.53 -11.48 -3.34
CA PHE A 41 0.67 -10.34 -3.65
C PHE A 41 -0.42 -10.78 -4.63
N ALA A 42 -1.54 -11.25 -4.08
CA ALA A 42 -2.72 -11.58 -4.86
C ALA A 42 -3.81 -10.51 -4.63
N PRO A 43 -4.25 -9.78 -5.66
CA PRO A 43 -5.38 -8.87 -5.53
C PRO A 43 -6.63 -9.67 -5.15
N LYS A 44 -7.32 -9.25 -4.09
CA LYS A 44 -8.56 -9.91 -3.65
C LYS A 44 -9.75 -9.56 -4.54
N THR A 45 -9.71 -8.42 -5.23
CA THR A 45 -10.73 -8.00 -6.18
C THR A 45 -10.45 -8.62 -7.56
N LYS A 46 -11.36 -9.49 -8.03
CA LYS A 46 -11.28 -10.02 -9.40
C LYS A 46 -11.54 -8.88 -10.40
N ASN A 47 -10.62 -8.72 -11.36
CA ASN A 47 -10.74 -7.95 -12.62
C ASN A 47 -10.33 -6.45 -12.65
N GLU A 48 -9.52 -5.92 -11.73
CA GLU A 48 -9.05 -4.52 -11.84
C GLU A 48 -7.65 -4.35 -12.49
N ILE A 49 -6.87 -5.42 -12.66
CA ILE A 49 -5.55 -5.35 -13.30
C ILE A 49 -5.66 -5.96 -14.71
N LYS A 50 -5.40 -5.15 -15.75
CA LYS A 50 -5.29 -5.57 -17.15
C LYS A 50 -3.90 -5.21 -17.69
#